data_AF-A0A7G5XWG7-F1
#
_entry.id   AF-A0A7G5XWG7-F1
#
_cell.length_a   1.000
_cell.length_b   1.000
_cell.length_c   1.000
_cell.angle_alpha   90.00
_cell.angle_beta   90.00
_cell.angle_gamma   90.00
#
_symmetry.space_group_name_H-M   'P 1'
#
loop_
_entity.id
_entity.type
_entity.pdbx_description
1 polymer ?
#
loop_
_entity_poly.entity_id
_entity_poly.type
_entity_poly.pdbx_seq_one_letter_code
_entity_poly.pdbx_strand_id
1 'polypeptide(L)'
;MGEHEQHHGHVPEPARATLTVAGTREMTAGLREAMDDVRRSVAVLATRVRAAHAARIWLPHGHSSWESYCGAEFSISRAQAYRLLDVATP
;
A
#
# COMPACT_ATOMS: atom_id res chain seq x y z
N MET A 1 -61.70 -8.15 6.12
CA MET A 1 -61.00 -7.87 7.39
C MET A 1 -59.90 -8.91 7.53
N GLY A 2 -58.62 -8.61 7.41
CA GLY A 2 -57.93 -7.39 7.03
C GLY A 2 -56.54 -7.86 6.59
N GLU A 3 -56.12 -7.41 5.42
CA GLU A 3 -54.71 -7.30 5.08
C GLU A 3 -53.95 -6.52 6.17
N HIS A 4 -52.70 -6.89 6.44
CA HIS A 4 -51.59 -6.01 6.83
C HIS A 4 -50.34 -6.92 6.83
N GLU A 5 -49.73 -7.11 5.67
CA GLU A 5 -48.57 -6.28 5.27
C GLU A 5 -47.41 -6.46 6.24
N GLN A 6 -46.70 -7.58 6.03
CA GLN A 6 -45.31 -7.68 6.43
C GLN A 6 -44.55 -6.68 5.56
N HIS A 7 -44.39 -5.46 6.04
CA HIS A 7 -43.52 -4.45 5.47
C HIS A 7 -42.07 -4.87 5.76
N HIS A 8 -41.63 -5.94 5.07
CA HIS A 8 -40.23 -6.24 4.88
C HIS A 8 -39.71 -5.07 4.04
N GLY A 9 -39.19 -4.05 4.72
CA GLY A 9 -38.40 -3.01 4.08
C GLY A 9 -37.22 -3.70 3.41
N HIS A 10 -37.40 -4.09 2.15
CA HIS A 10 -36.30 -4.32 1.23
C HIS A 10 -35.57 -2.99 1.17
N VAL A 11 -34.55 -2.83 2.02
CA VAL A 11 -33.53 -1.82 1.80
C VAL A 11 -33.08 -2.09 0.38
N PRO A 12 -33.34 -1.19 -0.59
CA PRO A 12 -32.83 -1.40 -1.92
C PRO A 12 -31.32 -1.48 -1.74
N GLU A 13 -30.76 -2.68 -1.92
CA GLU A 13 -29.34 -2.84 -2.13
C GLU A 13 -29.01 -1.82 -3.21
N PRO A 14 -28.16 -0.80 -2.94
CA PRO A 14 -27.96 0.29 -3.89
C PRO A 14 -27.49 -0.38 -5.17
N ALA A 15 -28.39 -0.43 -6.15
CA ALA A 15 -28.18 -1.14 -7.40
C ALA A 15 -26.84 -0.67 -7.90
N ARG A 16 -25.84 -1.59 -7.91
CA ARG A 16 -24.43 -1.32 -8.23
C ARG A 16 -24.38 -0.15 -9.20
N ALA A 17 -24.08 1.06 -8.70
CA ALA A 17 -24.33 2.28 -9.45
C ALA A 17 -23.73 2.09 -10.84
N THR A 18 -24.57 2.07 -11.89
CA THR A 18 -24.12 1.76 -13.25
C THR A 18 -23.03 2.77 -13.59
N LEU A 19 -21.78 2.32 -13.56
CA LEU A 19 -20.64 3.21 -13.67
C LEU A 19 -20.69 3.88 -15.04
N THR A 20 -20.88 5.18 -15.06
CA THR A 20 -20.90 5.94 -16.31
C THR A 20 -19.50 5.96 -16.91
N VAL A 21 -19.40 6.17 -18.22
CA VAL A 21 -18.11 6.33 -18.90
C VAL A 21 -17.31 7.49 -18.28
N ALA A 22 -17.98 8.58 -17.91
CA ALA A 22 -17.37 9.71 -17.23
C ALA A 22 -16.81 9.32 -15.85
N GLY A 23 -17.60 8.64 -15.01
CA GLY A 23 -17.16 8.16 -13.70
C GLY A 23 -16.00 7.16 -13.78
N THR A 24 -16.01 6.27 -14.78
CA THR A 24 -14.89 5.34 -15.03
C THR A 24 -13.58 6.09 -15.34
N ARG A 25 -13.67 7.15 -16.17
CA ARG A 25 -12.50 7.96 -16.56
C ARG A 25 -11.94 8.72 -15.36
N GLU A 26 -12.81 9.30 -14.56
CA GLU A 26 -12.44 10.01 -13.33
C GLU A 26 -11.75 9.07 -12.33
N MET A 27 -12.33 7.91 -12.04
CA MET A 27 -11.71 6.90 -11.18
C MET A 27 -10.34 6.45 -11.72
N THR A 28 -10.24 6.26 -13.04
CA THR A 28 -8.97 5.89 -13.66
C THR A 28 -7.93 7.01 -13.55
N ALA A 29 -8.33 8.27 -13.67
CA ALA A 29 -7.44 9.41 -13.47
C ALA A 29 -6.93 9.45 -12.02
N GLY A 30 -7.81 9.31 -11.03
CA GLY A 30 -7.43 9.24 -9.62
C GLY A 30 -6.48 8.08 -9.31
N LEU A 31 -6.70 6.89 -9.92
CA LEU A 31 -5.77 5.77 -9.80
C LEU A 31 -4.39 6.09 -10.40
N ARG A 32 -4.33 6.79 -11.53
CA ARG A 32 -3.05 7.18 -12.14
C ARG A 32 -2.28 8.15 -11.23
N GLU A 33 -2.97 9.13 -10.68
CA GLU A 33 -2.38 10.09 -9.72
C GLU A 33 -1.85 9.38 -8.47
N ALA A 34 -2.65 8.50 -7.87
CA ALA A 34 -2.22 7.71 -6.72
C ALA A 34 -1.00 6.81 -7.06
N MET A 35 -0.97 6.23 -8.26
CA MET A 35 0.18 5.45 -8.72
C MET A 35 1.43 6.32 -8.94
N ASP A 36 1.28 7.57 -9.40
CA ASP A 36 2.38 8.52 -9.48
C ASP A 36 2.93 8.91 -8.11
N ASP A 37 2.06 9.09 -7.13
CA ASP A 37 2.44 9.35 -5.74
C ASP A 37 3.16 8.16 -5.11
N VAL A 38 2.68 6.94 -5.37
CA VAL A 38 3.37 5.71 -4.97
C VAL A 38 4.74 5.62 -5.63
N ARG A 39 4.86 5.85 -6.94
CA ARG A 39 6.15 5.86 -7.66
C ARG A 39 7.13 6.85 -7.03
N ARG A 40 6.67 8.07 -6.75
CA ARG A 40 7.49 9.10 -6.10
C ARG A 40 7.94 8.67 -4.71
N SER A 41 7.03 8.14 -3.90
CA SER A 41 7.33 7.66 -2.55
C SER A 41 8.32 6.50 -2.55
N VAL A 42 8.19 5.56 -3.50
CA VAL A 42 9.12 4.45 -3.70
C VAL A 42 10.51 4.95 -4.08
N ALA A 43 10.64 5.95 -4.96
CA ALA A 43 11.93 6.52 -5.32
C ALA A 43 12.66 7.15 -4.12
N VAL A 44 11.91 7.82 -3.25
CA VAL A 44 12.45 8.37 -2.00
C VAL A 44 12.86 7.26 -1.04
N LEU A 45 12.03 6.22 -0.89
CA LEU A 45 12.36 5.04 -0.06
C LEU A 45 13.63 4.35 -0.56
N ALA A 46 13.73 4.08 -1.87
CA ALA A 46 14.91 3.50 -2.51
C ALA A 46 16.19 4.28 -2.19
N THR A 47 16.14 5.61 -2.26
CA THR A 47 17.28 6.47 -1.93
C THR A 47 17.69 6.32 -0.46
N ARG A 48 16.72 6.29 0.47
CA ARG A 48 17.01 6.14 1.90
C ARG A 48 17.54 4.75 2.25
N VAL A 49 16.97 3.70 1.65
CA VAL A 49 17.43 2.32 1.84
C VAL A 49 18.86 2.17 1.34
N ARG A 50 19.18 2.69 0.14
CA ARG A 50 20.57 2.69 -0.36
C ARG A 50 21.52 3.38 0.61
N ALA A 51 21.17 4.58 1.07
CA ALA A 51 22.02 5.34 1.98
C ALA A 51 22.24 4.61 3.32
N ALA A 52 21.16 4.10 3.92
CA ALA A 52 21.21 3.31 5.14
C ALA A 52 22.07 2.06 4.98
N HIS A 53 21.92 1.37 3.84
CA HIS A 53 22.67 0.15 3.59
C HIS A 53 24.15 0.40 3.33
N ALA A 54 24.48 1.44 2.57
CA ALA A 54 25.86 1.87 2.35
C ALA A 54 26.55 2.28 3.65
N ALA A 55 25.84 2.97 4.55
CA ALA A 55 26.35 3.36 5.86
C ALA A 55 26.37 2.22 6.90
N ARG A 56 25.82 1.03 6.57
CA ARG A 56 25.71 -0.13 7.46
C ARG A 56 25.10 0.22 8.83
N ILE A 57 24.01 1.00 8.82
CA ILE A 57 23.40 1.57 10.04
C ILE A 57 22.98 0.53 11.10
N TRP A 58 22.85 -0.74 10.71
CA TRP A 58 22.56 -1.82 11.64
C TRP A 58 23.70 -2.08 12.65
N LEU A 59 24.95 -1.78 12.30
CA LEU A 59 26.09 -2.05 13.19
C LEU A 59 26.10 -1.16 14.44
N PRO A 60 25.96 0.19 14.35
CA PRO A 60 25.83 1.03 15.54
C PRO A 60 24.58 0.73 16.39
N HIS A 61 23.53 0.19 15.77
CA HIS A 61 22.33 -0.27 16.47
C HIS A 61 22.52 -1.64 17.16
N GLY A 62 23.69 -2.28 17.03
CA GLY A 62 23.99 -3.56 17.68
C GLY A 62 23.45 -4.79 16.94
N HIS A 63 22.96 -4.63 15.71
CA HIS A 63 22.51 -5.74 14.88
C HIS A 63 23.66 -6.30 14.04
N SER A 64 23.71 -7.62 13.89
CA SER A 64 24.75 -8.30 13.11
C SER A 64 24.55 -8.19 11.59
N SER A 65 23.35 -7.86 11.14
CA SER A 65 22.98 -7.84 9.72
C SER A 65 21.83 -6.88 9.41
N TRP A 66 21.69 -6.52 8.13
CA TRP A 66 20.56 -5.73 7.62
C TRP A 66 19.20 -6.36 7.96
N GLU A 67 19.06 -7.68 7.78
CA GLU A 67 17.81 -8.38 8.11
C GLU A 67 17.48 -8.35 9.61
N SER A 68 18.48 -8.43 10.49
CA SER A 68 18.27 -8.41 11.94
C SER A 68 17.77 -7.03 12.38
N TYR A 69 18.37 -5.99 11.81
CA TYR A 69 17.91 -4.62 11.98
C TYR A 69 16.50 -4.42 11.44
N CYS A 70 16.22 -4.82 10.19
CA CYS A 70 14.88 -4.65 9.61
C CYS A 70 13.80 -5.45 10.35
N GLY A 71 14.13 -6.64 10.83
CA GLY A 71 13.22 -7.45 11.65
C GLY A 71 12.88 -6.76 12.98
N ALA A 72 13.88 -6.16 13.64
CA ALA A 72 13.67 -5.45 14.90
C ALA A 72 12.97 -4.09 14.72
N GLU A 73 13.39 -3.28 13.74
CA GLU A 73 12.93 -1.90 13.56
C GLU A 73 11.58 -1.83 12.83
N PHE A 74 11.37 -2.68 11.82
CA PHE A 74 10.21 -2.58 10.93
C PHE A 74 9.25 -3.78 11.07
N SER A 75 9.58 -4.77 11.91
CA SER A 75 8.78 -6.00 12.06
C SER A 75 8.53 -6.72 10.73
N ILE A 76 9.52 -6.74 9.84
CA ILE A 76 9.44 -7.39 8.52
C ILE A 76 10.31 -8.65 8.45
N SER A 77 9.87 -9.61 7.63
CA SER A 77 10.64 -10.83 7.36
C SER A 77 11.95 -10.55 6.64
N ARG A 78 12.90 -11.50 6.70
CA ARG A 78 14.14 -11.49 5.89
C ARG A 78 13.86 -11.20 4.41
N ALA A 79 12.88 -11.88 3.82
CA ALA A 79 12.54 -11.72 2.42
C ALA A 79 12.05 -10.30 2.09
N GLN A 80 11.29 -9.66 3.00
CA GLN A 80 10.90 -8.26 2.85
C GLN A 80 12.09 -7.31 3.02
N ALA A 81 13.00 -7.59 3.95
CA ALA A 81 14.19 -6.78 4.17
C ALA A 81 15.09 -6.72 2.92
N TYR A 82 15.32 -7.86 2.25
CA TYR A 82 16.11 -7.86 1.00
C TYR A 82 15.33 -7.30 -0.20
N ARG A 83 14.00 -7.44 -0.23
CA ARG A 83 13.18 -6.75 -1.24
C ARG A 83 13.31 -5.22 -1.20
N LEU A 84 13.57 -4.63 -0.02
CA LEU A 84 13.86 -3.19 0.06
C LEU A 84 15.14 -2.82 -0.71
N LEU A 85 16.14 -3.71 -0.73
CA LEU A 85 17.38 -3.51 -1.48
C LEU A 85 17.17 -3.68 -2.99
N ASP A 86 16.32 -4.63 -3.39
CA ASP A 86 15.92 -4.80 -4.79
C ASP A 86 15.27 -3.51 -5.33
N VAL A 87 14.34 -2.93 -4.57
CA VAL A 87 13.70 -1.63 -4.88
C VAL A 87 14.70 -0.47 -4.91
N ALA A 88 15.80 -0.61 -4.18
CA ALA A 88 16.89 0.36 -4.14
C ALA A 88 17.88 0.23 -5.30
N THR A 89 17.73 -0.74 -6.20
CA THR A 89 18.62 -0.90 -7.36
C THR A 89 18.20 0.07 -8.48
N PRO A 90 19.13 0.79 -9.13
CA PRO A 90 18.82 1.70 -10.23
C PRO A 90 18.23 1.00 -11.46
#